data_AF-A0A963TS66-F1
#
_entry.id   AF-A0A963TS66-F1
#
_cell.length_a   1.000
_cell.length_b   1.000
_cell.length_c   1.000
_cell.angle_alpha   90.00
_cell.angle_beta   90.00
_cell.angle_gamma   90.00
#
_symmetry.space_group_name_H-M   'P 1'
#
loop_
_entity.id
_entity.type
_entity.pdbx_description
1 polymer ?
#
loop_
_entity_poly.entity_id
_entity_poly.type
_entity_poly.pdbx_seq_one_letter_code
_entity_poly.pdbx_strand_id
1 'polypeptide(L)'
;DRVIPIIPQFNFIMAWNRGISFSLFSAGSDAQTWLLVGVQSAITLGLLWWLARLNGRLLIVGAGLIIGGAIGNIIDRLRFGAVTDFIDFYVGNWHFATFNVADSCISIGVGLWLLDAVIRKPHHDATANG
;
A
#
# COMPACT_ATOMS: atom_id res chain seq x y z
N ASP A 1 -22.33 5.65 -8.68
CA ASP A 1 -21.24 6.42 -8.04
C ASP A 1 -21.05 7.76 -8.72
N ARG A 2 -20.80 8.82 -7.95
CA ARG A 2 -20.69 10.21 -8.44
C ARG A 2 -19.22 10.52 -8.71
N VAL A 3 -18.90 10.90 -9.95
CA VAL A 3 -17.57 11.41 -10.33
C VAL A 3 -17.53 12.92 -10.14
N ILE A 4 -16.49 13.41 -9.49
CA ILE A 4 -16.24 14.83 -9.26
C ILE A 4 -14.91 15.19 -9.96
N PRO A 5 -14.95 15.76 -11.17
CA PRO A 5 -13.75 16.14 -11.89
C PRO A 5 -13.05 17.31 -11.19
N ILE A 6 -11.73 17.22 -11.01
CA ILE A 6 -10.93 18.25 -10.33
C ILE A 6 -10.08 19.03 -11.33
N ILE A 7 -9.28 18.32 -12.12
CA ILE A 7 -8.50 18.86 -13.24
C ILE A 7 -8.55 17.84 -14.38
N PRO A 8 -8.14 18.23 -15.61
CA PRO A 8 -7.92 17.26 -16.66
C PRO A 8 -7.08 16.08 -16.13
N GLN A 9 -7.47 14.85 -16.51
CA GLN A 9 -6.82 13.61 -16.08
C GLN A 9 -6.94 13.22 -14.60
N PHE A 10 -7.66 13.97 -13.75
CA PHE A 10 -7.84 13.64 -12.32
C PHE A 10 -9.26 13.89 -11.81
N ASN A 11 -9.85 12.86 -11.22
CA ASN A 11 -11.17 12.91 -10.60
C ASN A 11 -11.12 12.43 -9.14
N PHE A 12 -12.07 12.93 -8.35
CA PHE A 12 -12.53 12.18 -7.18
C PHE A 12 -13.71 11.31 -7.55
N ILE A 13 -13.70 10.06 -7.08
CA ILE A 13 -14.81 9.13 -7.21
C ILE A 13 -15.14 8.52 -5.85
N MET A 14 -16.23 7.76 -5.77
CA MET A 14 -16.52 6.92 -4.62
C MET A 14 -16.55 5.47 -5.08
N ALA A 15 -15.51 4.71 -4.79
CA ALA A 15 -15.42 3.29 -5.10
C ALA A 15 -15.22 2.47 -3.82
N TRP A 16 -16.04 1.43 -3.66
CA TRP A 16 -15.94 0.51 -2.53
C TRP A 16 -15.22 -0.75 -2.94
N ASN A 17 -13.97 -0.88 -2.51
CA ASN A 17 -13.14 -2.01 -2.84
C ASN A 17 -13.21 -3.08 -1.76
N ARG A 18 -13.91 -4.17 -2.06
CA ARG A 18 -14.03 -5.34 -1.17
C ARG A 18 -12.85 -6.31 -1.32
N GLY A 19 -12.18 -6.32 -2.47
CA GLY A 19 -11.15 -7.30 -2.82
C GLY A 19 -9.71 -6.80 -2.75
N ILE A 20 -8.82 -7.60 -3.32
CA ILE A 20 -7.50 -7.15 -3.82
C ILE A 20 -7.66 -7.01 -5.33
N SER A 21 -7.05 -5.99 -5.93
CA SER A 21 -7.00 -5.76 -7.39
C SER A 21 -6.21 -6.83 -8.14
N PHE A 22 -6.67 -8.09 -8.11
CA PHE A 22 -6.39 -9.15 -9.07
C PHE A 22 -7.53 -10.16 -8.89
N SER A 23 -8.18 -10.55 -9.99
CA SER A 23 -9.28 -11.53 -10.10
C SER A 23 -9.07 -12.90 -9.40
N LEU A 24 -7.97 -13.10 -8.66
CA LEU A 24 -7.63 -14.33 -7.95
C LEU A 24 -8.37 -14.47 -6.60
N PHE A 25 -8.88 -13.38 -6.02
CA PHE A 25 -9.74 -13.43 -4.82
C PHE A 25 -10.76 -12.29 -4.85
N SER A 26 -11.79 -12.40 -5.70
CA SER A 26 -12.98 -11.55 -5.55
C SER A 26 -13.59 -11.84 -4.19
N ALA A 27 -13.40 -10.94 -3.23
CA ALA A 27 -14.01 -10.97 -1.92
C ALA A 27 -15.51 -10.64 -2.04
N GLY A 28 -16.26 -11.56 -2.63
CA GLY A 28 -17.72 -11.50 -2.66
C GLY A 28 -18.33 -11.92 -1.32
N SER A 29 -17.55 -12.62 -0.48
CA SER A 29 -18.00 -13.16 0.81
C SER A 29 -17.29 -12.51 1.99
N ASP A 30 -18.00 -12.36 3.12
CA ASP A 30 -17.45 -11.81 4.36
C ASP A 30 -16.19 -12.57 4.81
N ALA A 31 -16.14 -13.88 4.59
CA ALA A 31 -14.99 -14.71 4.90
C ALA A 31 -13.70 -14.25 4.19
N GLN A 32 -13.80 -13.82 2.94
CA GLN A 32 -12.66 -13.31 2.19
C GLN A 32 -12.21 -11.94 2.72
N THR A 33 -13.14 -11.06 3.05
CA THR A 33 -12.81 -9.77 3.69
C THR A 33 -12.08 -9.99 5.01
N TRP A 34 -12.54 -10.92 5.85
CA TRP A 34 -11.87 -11.27 7.11
C TRP A 34 -10.50 -11.92 6.89
N LEU A 35 -10.34 -12.75 5.86
CA LEU A 35 -9.03 -13.30 5.48
C LEU A 35 -8.07 -12.17 5.10
N LEU A 36 -8.51 -11.21 4.28
CA LEU A 36 -7.71 -10.05 3.89
C LEU A 36 -7.28 -9.22 5.10
N VAL A 37 -8.23 -8.93 6.00
CA VAL A 37 -7.94 -8.24 7.26
C VAL A 37 -6.92 -9.02 8.08
N GLY A 38 -7.06 -10.35 8.19
CA GLY A 38 -6.15 -11.21 8.94
C GLY A 38 -4.73 -11.19 8.39
N VAL A 39 -4.58 -11.40 7.07
CA VAL A 39 -3.27 -11.38 6.39
C VAL A 39 -2.63 -10.00 6.50
N GLN A 40 -3.40 -8.94 6.21
CA GLN A 40 -2.90 -7.57 6.28
C GLN A 40 -2.46 -7.21 7.71
N SER A 41 -3.23 -7.63 8.72
CA SER A 41 -2.89 -7.43 10.14
C SER A 41 -1.62 -8.18 10.52
N ALA A 42 -1.46 -9.44 10.09
CA ALA A 42 -0.27 -10.23 10.36
C ALA A 42 1.00 -9.58 9.76
N ILE A 43 0.94 -9.13 8.50
CA ILE A 43 2.05 -8.41 7.85
C ILE A 43 2.35 -7.11 8.60
N THR A 44 1.32 -6.33 8.95
CA THR A 44 1.47 -5.06 9.66
C THR A 44 2.13 -5.25 11.03
N LEU A 45 1.72 -6.27 11.79
CA LEU A 45 2.33 -6.62 13.08
C LEU A 45 3.78 -7.09 12.92
N GLY A 46 4.07 -7.89 11.89
CA GLY A 46 5.44 -8.30 11.55
C GLY A 46 6.33 -7.09 11.24
N LEU A 47 5.84 -6.14 10.45
CA LEU A 47 6.54 -4.90 10.13
C LEU A 47 6.70 -3.99 11.36
N LEU A 48 5.69 -3.88 12.21
CA LEU A 48 5.79 -3.15 13.48
C LEU A 48 6.87 -3.75 14.39
N TRP A 49 6.91 -5.07 14.52
CA TRP A 49 7.95 -5.76 15.28
C TRP A 49 9.34 -5.57 14.65
N TRP A 50 9.42 -5.57 13.32
CA TRP A 50 10.69 -5.38 12.61
C TRP A 50 11.18 -3.93 12.61
N LEU A 51 10.28 -2.95 12.72
CA LEU A 51 10.58 -1.51 12.72
C LEU A 51 11.68 -1.14 13.72
N ALA A 52 11.65 -1.72 14.92
CA ALA A 52 12.63 -1.47 15.97
C ALA A 52 14.05 -1.98 15.63
N ARG A 53 14.18 -2.82 14.59
CA ARG A 53 15.45 -3.41 14.12
C ARG A 53 15.97 -2.74 12.86
N LEU A 54 15.20 -1.84 12.25
CA LEU A 54 15.60 -1.14 11.03
C LEU A 54 16.65 -0.07 11.34
N ASN A 55 17.69 -0.01 10.51
CA ASN A 55 18.73 1.00 10.60
C ASN A 55 18.75 1.88 9.35
N GLY A 56 18.58 3.19 9.56
CA GLY A 56 18.61 4.19 8.50
C GLY A 56 17.27 4.84 8.24
N ARG A 57 17.34 6.14 7.97
CA ARG A 57 16.17 7.04 7.94
C ARG A 57 15.15 6.65 6.87
N LEU A 58 15.61 6.25 5.67
CA LEU A 58 14.72 5.87 4.57
C LEU A 58 13.92 4.59 4.90
N LEU A 59 14.57 3.58 5.49
CA LEU A 59 13.90 2.34 5.88
C LEU A 59 12.87 2.59 6.99
N ILE A 60 13.23 3.38 8.00
CA ILE A 60 12.33 3.69 9.14
C ILE A 60 11.12 4.50 8.66
N VAL A 61 11.33 5.55 7.86
CA VAL A 61 10.23 6.37 7.31
C VAL A 61 9.37 5.52 6.37
N GLY A 62 9.99 4.72 5.49
CA GLY A 62 9.26 3.84 4.58
C GLY A 62 8.41 2.81 5.32
N ALA A 63 8.95 2.20 6.37
CA ALA A 63 8.21 1.27 7.23
C ALA A 63 7.04 1.96 7.93
N GLY A 64 7.24 3.17 8.47
CA GLY A 64 6.18 3.96 9.08
C GLY A 64 5.03 4.28 8.11
N LEU A 65 5.35 4.63 6.86
CA LEU A 65 4.35 4.87 5.81
C LEU A 65 3.58 3.60 5.44
N ILE A 66 4.27 2.47 5.25
CA ILE A 66 3.64 1.18 4.94
C ILE A 66 2.70 0.75 6.08
N ILE A 67 3.18 0.82 7.32
CA ILE A 67 2.39 0.45 8.51
C ILE A 67 1.17 1.36 8.64
N GLY A 68 1.36 2.69 8.53
CA GLY A 68 0.27 3.65 8.63
C GLY A 68 -0.80 3.45 7.55
N GLY A 69 -0.40 3.26 6.30
CA GLY A 69 -1.32 2.96 5.21
C GLY A 69 -2.04 1.62 5.41
N ALA A 70 -1.31 0.58 5.82
CA ALA A 70 -1.92 -0.73 6.08
C ALA A 70 -2.96 -0.66 7.21
N ILE A 71 -2.67 0.02 8.31
CA ILE A 71 -3.62 0.24 9.41
C ILE A 71 -4.86 0.99 8.92
N GLY A 72 -4.70 2.04 8.11
CA GLY A 72 -5.83 2.78 7.55
C GLY A 72 -6.79 1.88 6.76
N ASN A 73 -6.24 1.07 5.85
CA ASN A 73 -7.03 0.13 5.07
C ASN A 73 -7.65 -1.01 5.92
N ILE A 74 -7.01 -1.44 7.01
CA ILE A 74 -7.61 -2.38 7.96
C ILE A 74 -8.81 -1.74 8.66
N ILE A 75 -8.67 -0.51 9.16
CA ILE A 75 -9.74 0.21 9.85
C ILE A 75 -10.96 0.36 8.95
N ASP A 76 -10.75 0.72 7.68
CA ASP A 76 -11.83 0.81 6.69
C ASP A 76 -12.56 -0.52 6.52
N ARG A 77 -11.82 -1.62 6.33
CA ARG A 77 -12.40 -2.96 6.21
C ARG A 77 -13.17 -3.40 7.45
N LEU A 78 -12.68 -3.08 8.64
CA LEU A 78 -13.36 -3.39 9.90
C LEU A 78 -14.65 -2.60 10.09
N ARG A 79 -14.70 -1.35 9.61
CA ARG A 79 -15.86 -0.45 9.78
C ARG A 79 -16.91 -0.62 8.69
N PHE A 80 -16.47 -0.79 7.44
CA PHE A 80 -17.33 -0.72 6.26
C PHE A 80 -17.38 -2.03 5.46
N GLY A 81 -16.58 -3.03 5.83
CA GLY A 81 -16.43 -4.28 5.06
C GLY A 81 -15.71 -4.10 3.72
N ALA A 82 -15.17 -2.91 3.45
CA ALA A 82 -14.52 -2.52 2.21
C ALA A 82 -13.55 -1.36 2.47
N VAL A 83 -12.61 -1.14 1.53
CA VAL A 83 -11.77 0.06 1.50
C VAL A 83 -12.42 1.13 0.65
N THR A 84 -12.34 2.39 1.09
CA THR A 84 -12.82 3.52 0.30
C THR A 84 -11.72 4.01 -0.64
N ASP A 85 -11.90 3.77 -1.93
CA ASP A 85 -11.03 4.28 -2.99
C ASP A 85 -11.68 5.51 -3.62
N PHE A 86 -10.90 6.59 -3.78
CA PHE A 86 -11.45 7.88 -4.21
C PHE A 86 -10.58 8.66 -5.18
N ILE A 87 -9.32 8.28 -5.38
CA ILE A 87 -8.40 8.93 -6.32
C ILE A 87 -8.48 8.17 -7.65
N ASP A 88 -8.86 8.86 -8.72
CA ASP A 88 -8.94 8.33 -10.08
C ASP A 88 -8.11 9.20 -11.04
N PHE A 89 -7.12 8.58 -11.68
CA PHE A 89 -6.31 9.21 -12.73
C PHE A 89 -6.60 8.54 -14.07
N TYR A 90 -6.75 9.33 -15.13
CA TYR A 90 -7.13 8.83 -16.44
C TYR A 90 -6.40 9.55 -17.58
N VAL A 91 -6.21 8.86 -18.70
CA VAL A 91 -5.69 9.42 -19.95
C VAL A 91 -6.58 8.97 -21.10
N GLY A 92 -7.32 9.91 -21.71
CA GLY A 92 -8.35 9.56 -22.69
C GLY A 92 -9.47 8.75 -22.03
N ASN A 93 -9.73 7.55 -22.55
CA ASN A 93 -10.71 6.60 -21.97
C ASN A 93 -10.07 5.58 -21.03
N TRP A 94 -8.74 5.59 -20.86
CA TRP A 94 -8.04 4.65 -20.01
C TRP A 94 -7.90 5.21 -18.60
N HIS A 95 -8.36 4.46 -17.61
CA HIS A 95 -8.24 4.79 -16.19
C HIS A 95 -7.17 3.93 -15.55
N PHE A 96 -6.35 4.55 -14.70
CA PHE A 96 -5.50 3.81 -13.77
C PHE A 96 -6.37 3.14 -12.70
N ALA A 97 -5.80 2.18 -11.96
CA ALA A 97 -6.49 1.59 -10.81
C ALA A 97 -6.84 2.70 -9.81
N THR A 98 -8.07 2.73 -9.32
CA THR A 98 -8.50 3.71 -8.31
C THR A 98 -7.86 3.37 -6.98
N PHE A 99 -7.44 4.38 -6.23
CA PHE A 99 -6.70 4.16 -4.97
C PHE A 99 -7.04 5.22 -3.93
N ASN A 100 -6.46 5.08 -2.74
CA ASN A 100 -6.62 6.04 -1.65
C ASN A 100 -5.27 6.53 -1.09
N VAL A 101 -5.35 7.35 -0.04
CA VAL A 101 -4.15 7.87 0.64
C VAL A 101 -3.34 6.75 1.31
N ALA A 102 -3.98 5.71 1.83
CA ALA A 102 -3.29 4.57 2.44
C ALA A 102 -2.45 3.81 1.40
N ASP A 103 -2.97 3.58 0.20
CA ASP A 103 -2.24 2.95 -0.91
C ASP A 103 -1.07 3.83 -1.38
N SER A 104 -1.26 5.14 -1.38
CA SER A 104 -0.19 6.11 -1.67
C SER A 104 0.94 6.02 -0.64
N CYS A 105 0.60 5.96 0.66
CA CYS A 105 1.58 5.78 1.73
C CYS A 105 2.35 4.45 1.57
N ILE A 106 1.66 3.34 1.30
CA ILE A 106 2.29 2.04 1.07
C ILE A 106 3.24 2.12 -0.13
N SER A 107 2.79 2.68 -1.26
CA SER A 107 3.57 2.78 -2.49
C SER A 107 4.82 3.63 -2.30
N ILE A 108 4.69 4.79 -1.66
CA ILE A 108 5.82 5.67 -1.33
C ILE A 108 6.78 4.97 -0.37
N GLY A 109 6.27 4.30 0.66
CA GLY A 109 7.12 3.61 1.64
C GLY A 109 7.94 2.47 1.02
N VAL A 110 7.35 1.69 0.12
CA VAL A 110 8.07 0.70 -0.69
C VAL A 110 9.09 1.38 -1.60
N GLY A 111 8.72 2.50 -2.24
CA GLY A 111 9.64 3.31 -3.03
C GLY A 111 10.87 3.79 -2.25
N LEU A 112 10.70 4.18 -0.98
CA LEU A 112 11.81 4.57 -0.11
C LEU A 112 12.74 3.39 0.22
N TRP A 113 12.19 2.19 0.40
CA TRP A 113 13.00 0.99 0.61
C TRP A 113 13.81 0.62 -0.63
N LEU A 114 13.19 0.68 -1.82
CA LEU A 114 13.88 0.47 -3.09
C LEU A 114 14.97 1.53 -3.30
N LEU A 115 14.69 2.79 -2.96
CA LEU A 115 15.66 3.87 -3.04
C LEU A 115 16.85 3.65 -2.09
N ASP A 116 16.61 3.24 -0.83
CA ASP A 116 17.66 2.89 0.12
C ASP A 116 18.56 1.75 -0.42
N ALA A 117 17.96 0.73 -1.03
CA ALA A 117 18.67 -0.39 -1.64
C ALA A 117 19.53 0.02 -2.85
N VAL A 118 19.08 0.98 -3.66
CA VAL A 118 19.86 1.51 -4.80
C VAL A 118 21.01 2.41 -4.31
N ILE A 119 20.79 3.21 -3.26
CA ILE A 119 21.80 4.12 -2.72
C ILE A 119 22.88 3.36 -1.94
N ARG A 120 22.49 2.38 -1.12
CA ARG A 120 23.43 1.49 -0.44
C ARG A 120 23.92 0.45 -1.44
N LYS A 121 24.94 0.82 -2.23
CA LYS A 121 25.68 -0.14 -3.05
C LYS A 121 25.98 -1.40 -2.22
N PRO A 122 25.85 -2.61 -2.76
CA PRO A 122 26.30 -3.79 -2.06
C PRO A 122 27.78 -3.58 -1.73
N HIS A 123 28.14 -3.71 -0.45
CA HIS A 123 29.53 -3.96 -0.10
C HIS A 123 29.88 -5.27 -0.80
N HIS A 124 30.52 -5.18 -1.96
CA HIS A 124 31.35 -6.26 -2.45
C HIS A 124 32.42 -6.41 -1.39
N ASP A 125 32.32 -7.47 -0.58
CA ASP A 125 33.38 -7.93 0.29
C ASP A 125 34.58 -8.34 -0.59
N ALA A 126 35.32 -7.34 -1.06
CA ALA A 126 36.63 -7.49 -1.67
C ALA A 126 37.68 -7.64 -0.57
N THR A 127 37.50 -8.62 0.31
CA THR A 127 38.54 -9.12 1.22
C THR A 127 38.34 -10.62 1.43
N ALA A 128 38.58 -11.39 0.38
CA ALA A 128 38.94 -12.80 0.49
C ALA A 128 40.03 -13.09 -0.54
N ASN A 129 41.22 -12.52 -0.31
CA ASN A 129 42.54 -13.08 -0.63
C ASN A 129 43.62 -12.19 -0.04
N GLY A 130 44.32 -12.72 0.97
CA GLY A 130 45.44 -12.10 1.68
C GLY A 130 45.84 -12.97 2.86
#